data_AF-A0A957M283-F1
#
_entry.id   AF-A0A957M283-F1
#
_cell.length_a   1.000
_cell.length_b   1.000
_cell.length_c   1.000
_cell.angle_alpha   90.00
_cell.angle_beta   90.00
_cell.angle_gamma   90.00
#
_symmetry.space_group_name_H-M   'P 1'
#
loop_
_entity.id
_entity.type
_entity.pdbx_description
1 polymer ?
#
loop_
_entity_poly.entity_id
_entity_poly.type
_entity_poly.pdbx_seq_one_letter_code
_entity_poly.pdbx_strand_id
1 'polypeptide(L)'
;MKKPLVLILQLLVVSVTALAFQYTLSHAQSARTPTVESRLSKLEESVALLKLDVESLRATNTELVKQVNLVSLSLGLTETLTRETDVQGSIIGDSVPTAHGDEDVPSDIKIHSVDGKVVEANDVWWKMAWVLEIENIGTSTINLTAKIEFLDAEGFVLDDDYDYGIRVKPGETVTANGYALVDASVAPNVDSISAEVFE
;
A
#
# COMPACT_ATOMS: atom_id res chain seq x y z
N MET A 1 5.28 14.19 -5.41
CA MET A 1 3.95 14.86 -5.43
C MET A 1 2.84 13.91 -4.93
N LYS A 2 2.89 13.37 -3.69
CA LYS A 2 1.93 12.35 -3.17
C LYS A 2 0.66 12.91 -2.47
N LYS A 3 0.53 14.24 -2.29
CA LYS A 3 -0.57 14.86 -1.52
C LYS A 3 -2.00 14.73 -2.10
N PRO A 4 -2.26 14.69 -3.42
CA PRO A 4 -3.64 14.67 -3.91
C PRO A 4 -4.34 13.32 -3.71
N LEU A 5 -3.59 12.20 -3.68
CA LEU A 5 -4.17 10.85 -3.59
C LEU A 5 -4.71 10.54 -2.18
N VAL A 6 -3.97 10.97 -1.14
CA VAL A 6 -4.36 10.81 0.28
C VAL A 6 -5.70 11.50 0.56
N LEU A 7 -5.90 12.67 -0.07
CA LEU A 7 -7.08 13.49 0.13
C LEU A 7 -8.33 12.91 -0.56
N ILE A 8 -8.15 12.24 -1.71
CA ILE A 8 -9.22 11.49 -2.40
C ILE A 8 -9.63 10.25 -1.59
N LEU A 9 -8.65 9.53 -1.02
CA LEU A 9 -8.92 8.34 -0.21
C LEU A 9 -9.66 8.69 1.09
N GLN A 10 -9.29 9.78 1.76
CA GLN A 10 -9.99 10.29 2.94
C GLN A 10 -11.46 10.66 2.62
N LEU A 11 -11.73 11.25 1.46
CA LEU A 11 -13.09 11.58 1.02
C LEU A 11 -13.96 10.35 0.70
N LEU A 12 -13.36 9.30 0.14
CA LEU A 12 -14.04 8.02 -0.11
C LEU A 12 -14.43 7.31 1.20
N VAL A 13 -13.52 7.25 2.17
CA VAL A 13 -13.76 6.62 3.48
C VAL A 13 -14.89 7.34 4.23
N VAL A 14 -14.92 8.67 4.20
CA VAL A 14 -15.99 9.47 4.83
C VAL A 14 -17.34 9.26 4.13
N SER A 15 -17.37 9.09 2.81
CA SER A 15 -18.62 8.87 2.06
C SER A 15 -19.23 7.49 2.31
N VAL A 16 -18.42 6.43 2.37
CA VAL A 16 -18.88 5.06 2.61
C VAL A 16 -19.41 4.90 4.04
N THR A 17 -18.70 5.48 5.03
CA THR A 17 -19.14 5.46 6.42
C THR A 17 -20.45 6.23 6.61
N ALA A 18 -20.63 7.37 5.94
CA ALA A 18 -21.90 8.12 5.97
C ALA A 18 -23.09 7.32 5.39
N LEU A 19 -22.88 6.53 4.33
CA LEU A 19 -23.94 5.71 3.72
C LEU A 19 -24.36 4.54 4.62
N ALA A 20 -23.39 3.81 5.18
CA ALA A 20 -23.64 2.71 6.12
C ALA A 20 -24.38 3.21 7.38
N PHE A 21 -24.08 4.45 7.77
CA PHE A 21 -24.72 5.12 8.89
C PHE A 21 -26.18 5.51 8.61
N GLN A 22 -26.47 6.07 7.44
CA GLN A 22 -27.85 6.37 7.02
C GLN A 22 -28.73 5.11 6.96
N TYR A 23 -28.16 4.00 6.48
CA TYR A 23 -28.85 2.72 6.40
C TYR A 23 -29.24 2.16 7.77
N THR A 24 -28.32 2.22 8.75
CA THR A 24 -28.58 1.78 10.12
C THR A 24 -29.59 2.67 10.85
N LEU A 25 -29.54 3.99 10.59
CA LEU A 25 -30.51 4.94 11.14
C LEU A 25 -31.96 4.65 10.68
N SER A 26 -32.12 4.33 9.38
CA SER A 26 -33.43 4.01 8.79
C SER A 26 -34.07 2.78 9.44
N HIS A 27 -33.28 1.76 9.78
CA HIS A 27 -33.78 0.53 10.41
C HIS A 27 -34.06 0.68 11.91
N ALA A 28 -33.41 1.62 12.61
CA ALA A 28 -33.59 1.84 14.04
C ALA A 28 -34.92 2.55 14.40
N GLN A 29 -35.61 3.17 13.45
CA GLN A 29 -36.85 3.93 13.71
C GLN A 29 -38.06 3.07 14.12
N SER A 30 -37.96 1.73 14.03
CA SER A 30 -39.06 0.79 14.33
C SER A 30 -39.24 0.51 15.85
N ALA A 31 -38.28 0.87 16.70
CA ALA A 31 -38.31 0.59 18.15
C ALA A 31 -38.11 1.86 18.99
N ARG A 32 -39.12 2.76 19.00
CA ARG A 32 -39.03 4.05 19.70
C ARG A 32 -39.30 3.91 21.20
N THR A 33 -38.23 3.99 21.98
CA THR A 33 -38.31 4.36 23.41
C THR A 33 -37.79 5.80 23.57
N PRO A 34 -38.21 6.57 24.60
CA PRO A 34 -37.75 7.95 24.79
C PRO A 34 -36.22 8.09 24.91
N THR A 35 -35.53 7.04 25.37
CA THR A 35 -34.06 6.96 25.40
C THR A 35 -33.45 6.87 23.98
N VAL A 36 -34.15 6.23 23.04
CA VAL A 36 -33.73 6.14 21.63
C VAL A 36 -33.89 7.49 20.94
N GLU A 37 -34.94 8.25 21.22
CA GLU A 37 -35.17 9.58 20.61
C GLU A 37 -34.08 10.60 21.01
N SER A 38 -33.65 10.60 22.27
CA SER A 38 -32.55 11.47 22.71
C SER A 38 -31.21 11.12 22.03
N ARG A 39 -30.92 9.82 21.86
CA ARG A 39 -29.71 9.37 21.15
C ARG A 39 -29.78 9.69 19.66
N LEU A 40 -30.97 9.55 19.05
CA LEU A 40 -31.19 9.87 17.65
C LEU A 40 -30.98 11.37 17.37
N SER A 41 -31.51 12.24 18.23
CA SER A 41 -31.34 13.70 18.09
C SER A 41 -29.87 14.13 18.18
N LYS A 42 -29.10 13.63 19.16
CA LYS A 42 -27.65 13.91 19.26
C LYS A 42 -26.86 13.44 18.04
N LEU A 43 -27.35 12.37 17.44
CA LEU A 43 -26.72 11.74 16.31
C LEU A 43 -27.03 12.48 15.00
N GLU A 44 -28.25 12.97 14.83
CA GLU A 44 -28.63 13.89 13.75
C GLU A 44 -27.80 15.17 13.79
N GLU A 45 -27.56 15.72 14.98
CA GLU A 45 -26.67 16.88 15.19
C GLU A 45 -25.23 16.57 14.78
N SER A 46 -24.69 15.42 15.20
CA SER A 46 -23.34 14.97 14.83
C SER A 46 -23.19 14.77 13.31
N VAL A 47 -24.20 14.21 12.66
CA VAL A 47 -24.24 14.04 11.19
C VAL A 47 -24.30 15.39 10.48
N ALA A 48 -25.03 16.37 11.02
CA ALA A 48 -25.08 17.72 10.44
C ALA A 48 -23.72 18.43 10.49
N LEU A 49 -23.00 18.30 11.62
CA LEU A 49 -21.64 18.83 11.75
C LEU A 49 -20.66 18.17 10.77
N LEU A 50 -20.70 16.84 10.66
CA LEU A 50 -19.85 16.11 9.71
C LEU A 50 -20.11 16.51 8.25
N LYS A 51 -21.37 16.78 7.88
CA LYS A 51 -21.70 17.27 6.53
C LYS A 51 -21.03 18.61 6.24
N LEU A 52 -21.03 19.52 7.21
CA LEU A 52 -20.40 20.83 7.07
C LEU A 52 -18.88 20.70 6.88
N ASP A 53 -18.24 19.82 7.65
CA ASP A 53 -16.80 19.55 7.53
C ASP A 53 -16.45 18.96 6.15
N VAL A 54 -17.26 18.04 5.63
CA VAL A 54 -17.08 17.45 4.29
C VAL A 54 -17.21 18.50 3.19
N GLU A 55 -18.20 19.39 3.30
CA GLU A 55 -18.37 20.49 2.34
C GLU A 55 -17.18 21.46 2.38
N SER A 56 -16.68 21.78 3.58
CA SER A 56 -15.48 22.60 3.76
C SER A 56 -14.25 21.95 3.12
N LEU A 57 -14.03 20.66 3.35
CA LEU A 57 -12.92 19.91 2.74
C LEU A 57 -13.02 19.88 1.21
N ARG A 58 -14.22 19.69 0.67
CA ARG A 58 -14.47 19.72 -0.79
C ARG A 58 -14.14 21.09 -1.38
N ALA A 59 -14.45 22.18 -0.69
CA ALA A 59 -14.09 23.52 -1.11
C ALA A 59 -12.57 23.74 -1.09
N THR A 60 -11.87 23.33 -0.03
CA THR A 60 -10.41 23.42 0.08
C THR A 60 -9.70 22.63 -1.03
N ASN A 61 -10.17 21.42 -1.35
CA ASN A 61 -9.60 20.63 -2.44
C ASN A 61 -9.78 21.28 -3.80
N THR A 62 -10.96 21.83 -4.06
CA THR A 62 -11.24 22.55 -5.30
C THR A 62 -10.26 23.70 -5.50
N GLU A 63 -9.93 24.42 -4.42
CA GLU A 63 -8.96 25.51 -4.46
C GLU A 63 -7.52 25.03 -4.65
N LEU A 64 -7.11 23.95 -3.97
CA LEU A 64 -5.78 23.35 -4.16
C LEU A 64 -5.56 22.88 -5.60
N VAL A 65 -6.56 22.25 -6.22
CA VAL A 65 -6.49 21.82 -7.63
C VAL A 65 -6.28 23.03 -8.55
N LYS A 66 -6.99 24.15 -8.31
CA LYS A 66 -6.75 25.39 -9.07
C LYS A 66 -5.32 25.89 -8.90
N GLN A 67 -4.79 25.91 -7.68
CA GLN A 67 -3.43 26.36 -7.40
C GLN A 67 -2.38 25.47 -8.10
N VAL A 68 -2.56 24.14 -8.06
CA VAL A 68 -1.69 23.20 -8.77
C VAL A 68 -1.72 23.46 -10.27
N ASN A 69 -2.90 23.66 -10.87
CA ASN A 69 -3.03 23.96 -12.29
C ASN A 69 -2.35 25.28 -12.68
N LEU A 70 -2.47 26.32 -11.86
CA LEU A 70 -1.77 27.60 -12.08
C LEU A 70 -0.25 27.43 -12.04
N VAL A 71 0.28 26.64 -11.09
CA VAL A 71 1.72 26.35 -11.00
C VAL A 71 2.19 25.56 -12.23
N SER A 72 1.47 24.50 -12.63
CA SER A 72 1.80 23.72 -13.83
C SER A 72 1.84 24.58 -15.09
N LEU A 73 0.89 25.50 -15.26
CA LEU A 73 0.86 26.45 -16.37
C LEU A 73 2.08 27.38 -16.35
N SER A 74 2.47 27.89 -15.17
CA SER A 74 3.65 28.76 -15.03
C SER A 74 4.98 28.07 -15.34
N LEU A 75 5.03 26.74 -15.15
CA LEU A 75 6.22 25.92 -15.39
C LEU A 75 6.29 25.35 -16.81
N GLY A 76 5.30 25.64 -17.68
CA GLY A 76 5.23 25.05 -19.02
C GLY A 76 4.97 23.54 -19.01
N LEU A 77 4.53 22.99 -17.88
CA LEU A 77 4.17 21.57 -17.72
C LEU A 77 2.70 21.39 -18.13
N THR A 78 2.41 21.53 -19.42
CA THR A 78 1.08 21.24 -19.98
C THR A 78 0.92 19.75 -20.25
N GLU A 79 1.06 18.92 -19.21
CA GLU A 79 0.43 17.60 -19.22
C GLU A 79 -0.95 17.76 -18.57
N THR A 80 -1.97 17.80 -19.42
CA THR A 80 -3.38 17.86 -19.05
C THR A 80 -3.75 16.67 -18.16
N LEU A 81 -3.79 16.89 -16.84
CA LEU A 81 -4.45 16.02 -15.86
C LEU A 81 -5.98 16.16 -15.98
N THR A 82 -6.52 15.85 -17.16
CA THR A 82 -7.94 15.51 -17.37
C THR A 82 -8.00 14.00 -17.53
N ARG A 83 -7.76 13.25 -16.45
CA ARG A 83 -8.13 11.84 -16.39
C ARG A 83 -9.42 11.77 -15.59
N GLU A 84 -10.52 11.83 -16.34
CA GLU A 84 -11.87 11.58 -15.87
C GLU A 84 -11.92 10.24 -15.12
N THR A 85 -12.54 10.27 -13.96
CA THR A 85 -12.97 9.08 -13.21
C THR A 85 -14.14 8.43 -13.92
N ASP A 86 -13.90 7.77 -15.05
CA ASP A 86 -14.81 6.76 -15.58
C ASP A 86 -14.43 5.40 -14.96
N VAL A 87 -14.99 5.15 -13.77
CA VAL A 87 -15.02 3.80 -13.19
C VAL A 87 -16.38 3.22 -13.54
N GLN A 88 -16.52 2.72 -14.76
CA GLN A 88 -17.67 1.91 -15.16
C GLN A 88 -17.19 0.63 -15.84
N GLY A 89 -17.19 -0.45 -15.04
CA GLY A 89 -17.45 -1.84 -15.44
C GLY A 89 -16.60 -2.45 -16.54
N SER A 90 -15.61 -3.25 -16.17
CA SER A 90 -15.29 -4.50 -16.89
C SER A 90 -14.44 -5.42 -16.01
N ILE A 91 -15.11 -6.18 -15.15
CA ILE A 91 -14.55 -7.42 -14.61
C ILE A 91 -15.14 -8.50 -15.50
N ILE A 92 -14.33 -9.14 -16.34
CA ILE A 92 -14.22 -10.58 -16.66
C ILE A 92 -13.34 -10.65 -17.93
N GLY A 93 -12.13 -11.17 -17.79
CA GLY A 93 -11.17 -11.31 -18.89
C GLY A 93 -10.04 -12.26 -18.52
N ASP A 94 -10.44 -13.45 -18.12
CA ASP A 94 -9.78 -14.76 -18.25
C ASP A 94 -8.42 -14.73 -18.98
N SER A 95 -7.33 -14.88 -18.23
CA SER A 95 -6.02 -15.45 -18.60
C SER A 95 -5.05 -15.21 -17.45
N VAL A 96 -4.95 -16.16 -16.51
CA VAL A 96 -3.81 -16.21 -15.58
C VAL A 96 -2.66 -16.88 -16.34
N PRO A 97 -1.57 -16.17 -16.69
CA PRO A 97 -0.35 -16.83 -17.11
C PRO A 97 0.33 -17.33 -15.84
N THR A 98 0.28 -18.64 -15.59
CA THR A 98 1.15 -19.29 -14.62
C THR A 98 2.57 -19.30 -15.18
N ALA A 99 3.26 -18.17 -15.10
CA ALA A 99 4.69 -18.08 -15.33
C ALA A 99 5.40 -18.34 -13.99
N HIS A 100 5.68 -19.62 -13.71
CA HIS A 100 6.81 -19.95 -12.85
C HIS A 100 8.02 -20.00 -13.77
N GLY A 101 8.66 -18.84 -13.94
CA GLY A 101 9.98 -18.78 -14.53
C GLY A 101 10.97 -19.38 -13.54
N ASP A 102 11.58 -20.50 -13.92
CA ASP A 102 12.91 -20.89 -13.43
C ASP A 102 13.92 -19.84 -13.92
N GLU A 103 13.78 -18.58 -13.48
CA GLU A 103 14.76 -17.53 -13.75
C GLU A 103 16.01 -17.82 -12.90
N ASP A 104 16.96 -18.48 -13.56
CA ASP A 104 18.42 -18.39 -13.44
C ASP A 104 19.00 -18.00 -12.06
N VAL A 105 18.52 -18.65 -10.98
CA VAL A 105 19.25 -18.64 -9.72
C VAL A 105 20.63 -19.24 -10.00
N PRO A 106 21.73 -18.52 -9.71
CA PRO A 106 23.06 -19.08 -9.89
C PRO A 106 23.12 -20.42 -9.18
N SER A 107 23.39 -21.51 -9.92
CA SER A 107 23.29 -22.88 -9.40
C SER A 107 24.25 -23.16 -8.23
N ASP A 108 25.23 -22.28 -8.04
CA ASP A 108 26.22 -22.28 -6.98
C ASP A 108 25.77 -21.52 -5.71
N ILE A 109 24.54 -21.00 -5.66
CA ILE A 109 24.00 -20.29 -4.50
C ILE A 109 22.86 -21.06 -3.84
N LYS A 110 22.89 -21.11 -2.51
CA LYS A 110 21.84 -21.67 -1.67
C LYS A 110 21.32 -20.61 -0.71
N ILE A 111 20.04 -20.29 -0.81
CA ILE A 111 19.33 -19.48 0.18
C ILE A 111 18.92 -20.41 1.33
N HIS A 112 19.32 -20.10 2.57
CA HIS A 112 18.96 -20.87 3.76
C HIS A 112 17.67 -20.36 4.40
N SER A 113 17.56 -19.05 4.57
CA SER A 113 16.39 -18.41 5.18
C SER A 113 16.28 -16.95 4.76
N VAL A 114 15.04 -16.47 4.73
CA VAL A 114 14.70 -15.05 4.70
C VAL A 114 13.65 -14.82 5.77
N ASP A 115 13.90 -13.86 6.64
CA ASP A 115 12.99 -13.48 7.72
C ASP A 115 12.85 -11.96 7.76
N GLY A 116 11.75 -11.48 8.31
CA GLY A 116 11.60 -10.05 8.56
C GLY A 116 10.60 -9.73 9.65
N LYS A 117 10.59 -8.46 10.03
CA LYS A 117 9.69 -7.92 11.05
C LYS A 117 9.47 -6.43 10.87
N VAL A 118 8.32 -5.96 11.32
CA VAL A 118 8.05 -4.52 11.46
C VAL A 118 8.91 -3.97 12.60
N VAL A 119 9.69 -2.92 12.33
CA VAL A 119 10.50 -2.22 13.34
C VAL A 119 9.95 -0.86 13.72
N GLU A 120 9.23 -0.21 12.80
CA GLU A 120 8.57 1.07 13.03
C GLU A 120 7.38 1.17 12.08
N ALA A 121 6.30 1.81 12.52
CA ALA A 121 5.10 2.01 11.72
C ALA A 121 4.50 3.38 11.98
N ASN A 122 3.99 4.01 10.92
CA ASN A 122 3.14 5.18 10.99
C ASN A 122 2.08 5.12 9.87
N ASP A 123 1.28 6.18 9.76
CA ASP A 123 0.14 6.23 8.82
C ASP A 123 0.55 6.35 7.34
N VAL A 124 1.85 6.46 7.05
CA VAL A 124 2.40 6.62 5.69
C VAL A 124 3.19 5.39 5.28
N TRP A 125 4.03 4.86 6.17
CA TRP A 125 4.89 3.71 5.88
C TRP A 125 5.09 2.82 7.10
N TRP A 126 5.42 1.57 6.84
CA TRP A 126 5.96 0.61 7.80
C TRP A 126 7.41 0.30 7.42
N LYS A 127 8.32 0.49 8.36
CA LYS A 127 9.71 0.09 8.18
C LYS A 127 9.81 -1.38 8.54
N MET A 128 10.09 -2.19 7.53
CA MET A 128 10.24 -3.64 7.67
C MET A 128 11.72 -3.97 7.57
N ALA A 129 12.28 -4.49 8.66
CA ALA A 129 13.64 -5.01 8.65
C ALA A 129 13.62 -6.45 8.16
N TRP A 130 14.62 -6.82 7.37
CA TRP A 130 14.78 -8.17 6.83
C TRP A 130 16.18 -8.69 7.09
N VAL A 131 16.31 -10.02 7.15
CA VAL A 131 17.57 -10.75 7.25
C VAL A 131 17.53 -11.92 6.27
N LEU A 132 18.62 -12.09 5.54
CA LEU A 132 18.78 -13.09 4.48
C LEU A 132 20.07 -13.86 4.73
N GLU A 133 19.98 -15.18 4.81
CA GLU A 133 21.13 -16.08 4.96
C GLU A 133 21.36 -16.85 3.66
N ILE A 134 22.54 -16.65 3.07
CA ILE A 134 22.93 -17.23 1.78
C ILE A 134 24.27 -17.94 1.93
N GLU A 135 24.41 -19.11 1.28
CA GLU A 135 25.67 -19.84 1.15
C GLU A 135 26.08 -19.94 -0.32
N ASN A 136 27.36 -19.74 -0.59
CA ASN A 136 27.96 -20.07 -1.87
C ASN A 136 28.53 -21.50 -1.82
N ILE A 137 27.85 -22.42 -2.48
CA ILE A 137 28.24 -23.84 -2.59
C ILE A 137 29.17 -24.10 -3.79
N GLY A 138 29.49 -23.07 -4.58
CA GLY A 138 30.39 -23.11 -5.72
C GLY A 138 31.88 -23.06 -5.35
N THR A 139 32.71 -22.85 -6.37
CA THR A 139 34.20 -22.88 -6.24
C THR A 139 34.88 -21.52 -6.44
N SER A 140 34.14 -20.50 -6.86
CA SER A 140 34.60 -19.12 -7.06
C SER A 140 33.87 -18.15 -6.13
N THR A 141 34.47 -16.98 -5.86
CA THR A 141 33.76 -15.91 -5.15
C THR A 141 32.72 -15.29 -6.08
N ILE A 142 31.50 -15.12 -5.58
CA ILE A 142 30.37 -14.56 -6.33
C ILE A 142 30.02 -13.19 -5.72
N ASN A 143 29.62 -12.24 -6.57
CA ASN A 143 28.98 -11.00 -6.14
C ASN A 143 27.52 -11.10 -6.58
N LEU A 144 26.60 -10.83 -5.66
CA LEU A 144 25.17 -10.99 -5.87
C LEU A 144 24.43 -9.67 -5.68
N THR A 145 23.29 -9.58 -6.33
CA THR A 145 22.18 -8.71 -5.98
C THR A 145 21.06 -9.58 -5.41
N ALA A 146 20.53 -9.21 -4.24
CA ALA A 146 19.35 -9.84 -3.67
C ALA A 146 18.14 -8.93 -3.86
N LYS A 147 17.02 -9.48 -4.35
CA LYS A 147 15.70 -8.85 -4.34
C LYS A 147 14.90 -9.47 -3.20
N ILE A 148 14.42 -8.64 -2.28
CA ILE A 148 13.55 -9.03 -1.16
C ILE A 148 12.13 -8.64 -1.55
N GLU A 149 11.19 -9.57 -1.50
CA GLU A 149 9.79 -9.27 -1.80
C GLU A 149 8.92 -9.47 -0.56
N PHE A 150 8.00 -8.53 -0.34
CA PHE A 150 7.02 -8.57 0.73
C PHE A 150 5.69 -9.04 0.14
N LEU A 151 5.22 -10.22 0.56
CA LEU A 151 4.10 -10.91 -0.06
C LEU A 151 2.85 -10.86 0.82
N ASP A 152 1.68 -10.83 0.19
CA ASP A 152 0.42 -11.11 0.88
C ASP A 152 0.21 -12.62 1.13
N ALA A 153 -0.92 -12.96 1.76
CA ALA A 153 -1.26 -14.35 2.10
C ALA A 153 -1.52 -15.23 0.87
N GLU A 154 -1.82 -14.61 -0.28
CA GLU A 154 -2.00 -15.29 -1.56
C GLU A 154 -0.70 -15.39 -2.37
N GLY A 155 0.39 -14.79 -1.90
CA GLY A 155 1.71 -14.79 -2.54
C GLY A 155 1.90 -13.68 -3.58
N PHE A 156 1.05 -12.66 -3.63
CA PHE A 156 1.28 -11.49 -4.49
C PHE A 156 2.28 -10.52 -3.85
N VAL A 157 3.17 -9.97 -4.67
CA VAL A 157 4.13 -8.95 -4.27
C VAL A 157 3.41 -7.64 -3.96
N LEU A 158 3.50 -7.20 -2.71
CA LEU A 158 2.98 -5.92 -2.23
C LEU A 158 4.04 -4.81 -2.35
N ASP A 159 5.31 -5.15 -2.14
CA ASP A 159 6.47 -4.27 -2.26
C ASP A 159 7.76 -5.08 -2.41
N ASP A 160 8.86 -4.43 -2.79
CA ASP A 160 10.18 -5.05 -2.92
C ASP A 160 11.34 -4.12 -2.50
N ASP A 161 12.50 -4.71 -2.22
CA ASP A 161 13.74 -4.02 -1.89
C ASP A 161 14.94 -4.74 -2.53
N TYR A 162 16.03 -4.02 -2.75
CA TYR A 162 17.23 -4.56 -3.37
C TYR A 162 18.47 -4.31 -2.51
N ASP A 163 19.28 -5.35 -2.30
CA ASP A 163 20.62 -5.26 -1.73
C ASP A 163 21.66 -5.66 -2.77
N TYR A 164 22.67 -4.81 -2.96
CA TYR A 164 23.62 -4.90 -4.05
C TYR A 164 25.03 -5.18 -3.54
N GLY A 165 25.79 -6.00 -4.28
CA GLY A 165 27.21 -6.21 -4.01
C GLY A 165 27.46 -7.15 -2.82
N ILE A 166 26.53 -8.06 -2.55
CA ILE A 166 26.70 -9.11 -1.55
C ILE A 166 27.80 -10.05 -2.06
N ARG A 167 28.95 -10.04 -1.40
CA ARG A 167 30.10 -10.84 -1.80
C ARG A 167 30.22 -12.09 -0.95
N VAL A 168 30.13 -13.26 -1.58
CA VAL A 168 30.14 -14.56 -0.89
C VAL A 168 31.27 -15.43 -1.44
N LYS A 169 32.24 -15.80 -0.59
CA LYS A 169 33.37 -16.67 -0.98
C LYS A 169 32.91 -18.13 -1.08
N PRO A 170 33.69 -19.00 -1.76
CA PRO A 170 33.40 -20.44 -1.82
C PRO A 170 33.26 -21.06 -0.42
N GLY A 171 32.16 -21.76 -0.18
CA GLY A 171 31.82 -22.39 1.09
C GLY A 171 31.50 -21.42 2.24
N GLU A 172 31.34 -20.13 1.95
CA GLU A 172 30.98 -19.13 2.95
C GLU A 172 29.45 -18.99 3.04
N THR A 173 28.95 -18.90 4.28
CA THR A 173 27.59 -18.45 4.58
C THR A 173 27.64 -17.01 5.04
N VAL A 174 26.90 -16.13 4.37
CA VAL A 174 26.80 -14.70 4.68
C VAL A 174 25.38 -14.38 5.11
N THR A 175 25.27 -13.54 6.13
CA THR A 175 24.01 -12.92 6.54
C THR A 175 23.96 -11.49 6.02
N ALA A 176 23.09 -11.24 5.04
CA ALA A 176 22.71 -9.90 4.60
C ALA A 176 21.52 -9.41 5.44
N ASN A 177 21.44 -8.11 5.70
CA ASN A 177 20.31 -7.51 6.39
C ASN A 177 20.10 -6.08 5.94
N GLY A 178 18.85 -5.64 6.01
CA GLY A 178 18.46 -4.30 5.59
C GLY A 178 17.10 -3.93 6.11
N TYR A 179 16.52 -2.89 5.49
CA TYR A 179 15.14 -2.51 5.74
C TYR A 179 14.53 -1.87 4.49
N ALA A 180 13.24 -2.13 4.31
CA ALA A 180 12.40 -1.48 3.32
C ALA A 180 11.38 -0.56 4.00
N LEU A 181 10.89 0.43 3.27
CA LEU A 181 9.75 1.25 3.68
C LEU A 181 8.53 0.85 2.85
N VAL A 182 7.70 -0.02 3.44
CA VAL A 182 6.48 -0.50 2.79
C VAL A 182 5.36 0.51 2.97
N ASP A 183 4.65 0.86 1.89
CA ASP A 183 3.53 1.80 1.96
C ASP A 183 2.46 1.29 2.96
N ALA A 184 2.05 2.15 3.90
CA ALA A 184 1.18 1.75 5.02
C ALA A 184 -0.20 1.23 4.58
N SER A 185 -0.64 1.53 3.36
CA SER A 185 -1.91 1.01 2.80
C SER A 185 -1.88 -0.48 2.49
N VAL A 186 -0.68 -1.05 2.27
CA VAL A 186 -0.50 -2.47 1.94
C VAL A 186 0.27 -3.23 3.01
N ALA A 187 1.11 -2.55 3.80
CA ALA A 187 1.94 -3.17 4.83
C ALA A 187 1.19 -4.09 5.83
N PRO A 188 -0.04 -3.78 6.30
CA PRO A 188 -0.79 -4.69 7.17
C PRO A 188 -1.17 -6.04 6.54
N ASN A 189 -1.12 -6.12 5.20
CA ASN A 189 -1.42 -7.33 4.45
C ASN A 189 -0.17 -8.18 4.17
N VAL A 190 1.03 -7.73 4.57
CA VAL A 190 2.24 -8.53 4.42
C VAL A 190 2.15 -9.74 5.36
N ASP A 191 2.13 -10.92 4.77
CA ASP A 191 2.06 -12.20 5.48
C ASP A 191 3.42 -12.90 5.51
N SER A 192 4.18 -12.81 4.42
CA SER A 192 5.47 -13.48 4.27
C SER A 192 6.48 -12.63 3.49
N ILE A 193 7.73 -13.09 3.47
CA ILE A 193 8.83 -12.47 2.72
C ILE A 193 9.50 -13.58 1.91
N SER A 194 9.87 -13.27 0.66
CA SER A 194 10.70 -14.10 -0.20
C SER A 194 12.00 -13.38 -0.58
N ALA A 195 12.97 -14.13 -1.09
CA ALA A 195 14.19 -13.57 -1.63
C ALA A 195 14.55 -14.26 -2.94
N GLU A 196 14.98 -13.46 -3.92
CA GLU A 196 15.58 -13.90 -5.17
C GLU A 196 17.01 -13.34 -5.25
N VAL A 197 17.92 -14.09 -5.87
CA VAL A 197 19.34 -13.69 -5.98
C VAL A 197 19.82 -13.84 -7.41
N PHE A 198 20.58 -12.84 -7.85
CA PHE A 198 21.11 -12.70 -9.21
C PHE A 198 22.59 -12.30 -9.16
N GLU A 199 23.39 -12.70 -10.15
CA GLU A 199 24.79 -12.26 -10.31
C GLU A 199 24.96 -10.89 -10.98
#